data_AF-A0A924XBN0-F1
#
_entry.id   AF-A0A924XBN0-F1
#
_cell.length_a   1.000
_cell.length_b   1.000
_cell.length_c   1.000
_cell.angle_alpha   90.00
_cell.angle_beta   90.00
_cell.angle_gamma   90.00
#
_symmetry.space_group_name_H-M   'P 1'
#
loop_
_entity.id
_entity.type
_entity.pdbx_description
1 polymer ?
#
loop_
_entity_poly.entity_id
_entity_poly.type
_entity_poly.pdbx_seq_one_letter_code
_entity_poly.pdbx_strand_id
1 'polypeptide(L)'
;MCINEMNFIEFLTIYLAIGAAFGAHYYLYQRRSFSTALLFQTLCATVFWVLYAAKKIYINLLTPKDTRNQSVLDSSAEIGIESVKRDLQTSFINLSINDDSLSYFRFNETVERYVGLSLALQNSTIEAKPTASETETFRISGFDKHEIETAGRCLHRKNFLKLQAHQAFARQEIAETIESIADSLKSRESSYAAPNLDSREWREFQHDLLSLFEILSDKQTKSSVTRIFDNNKKDAENAVANKSFQPNAQKPSVRANAVGQ
;
A
#
# COMPACT_ATOMS: atom_id res chain seq x y z
N MET A 1 -31.68 23.65 26.02
CA MET A 1 -30.52 24.15 25.25
C MET A 1 -29.86 25.23 26.09
N CYS A 2 -28.87 24.87 26.89
CA CYS A 2 -28.07 25.83 27.65
C CYS A 2 -26.98 26.35 26.70
N ILE A 3 -27.16 27.54 26.16
CA ILE A 3 -26.07 28.28 25.53
C ILE A 3 -25.21 28.76 26.70
N ASN A 4 -24.14 28.03 27.01
CA ASN A 4 -23.12 28.51 27.95
C ASN A 4 -22.62 29.85 27.41
N GLU A 5 -22.74 30.91 28.21
CA GLU A 5 -22.02 32.16 27.97
C GLU A 5 -20.52 31.85 28.06
N MET A 6 -19.91 31.56 26.92
CA MET A 6 -18.48 31.34 26.84
C MET A 6 -17.79 32.66 27.13
N ASN A 7 -16.94 32.69 28.16
CA ASN A 7 -16.23 33.89 28.54
C ASN A 7 -15.42 34.40 27.34
N PHE A 8 -15.46 35.72 27.09
CA PHE A 8 -14.75 36.34 25.96
C PHE A 8 -13.26 35.95 25.92
N ILE A 9 -12.64 35.74 27.08
CA ILE A 9 -11.25 35.30 27.23
C ILE A 9 -11.03 33.88 26.69
N GLU A 10 -11.97 32.96 26.92
CA GLU A 10 -11.90 31.59 26.40
C GLU A 10 -12.00 31.59 24.88
N PHE A 11 -12.91 32.39 24.32
CA PHE A 11 -13.02 32.59 22.87
C PHE A 11 -11.73 33.16 22.28
N LEU A 12 -11.16 34.20 22.90
CA LEU A 12 -9.91 34.80 22.45
C LEU A 12 -8.74 33.81 22.50
N THR A 13 -8.69 32.98 23.54
CA THR A 13 -7.64 31.96 23.70
C THR A 13 -7.71 30.89 22.60
N ILE A 14 -8.91 30.37 22.33
CA ILE A 14 -9.14 29.41 21.24
C ILE A 14 -8.79 30.05 19.88
N TYR A 15 -9.24 31.29 19.66
CA TYR A 15 -8.97 32.02 18.42
C TYR A 15 -7.46 32.20 18.19
N LEU A 16 -6.71 32.62 19.23
CA LEU A 16 -5.28 32.84 19.15
C LEU A 16 -4.49 31.53 18.98
N ALA A 17 -4.93 30.45 19.64
CA ALA A 17 -4.31 29.13 19.53
C ALA A 17 -4.37 28.59 18.09
N ILE A 18 -5.53 28.75 17.43
CA ILE A 18 -5.69 28.38 16.02
C ILE A 18 -4.84 29.30 15.13
N GLY A 19 -4.89 30.62 15.37
CA GLY A 19 -4.13 31.61 14.60
C GLY A 19 -2.61 31.38 14.65
N ALA A 20 -2.08 30.88 15.77
CA ALA A 20 -0.65 30.63 15.95
C ALA A 20 -0.07 29.64 14.92
N ALA A 21 -0.82 28.61 14.56
CA ALA A 21 -0.40 27.65 13.53
C ALA A 21 -0.26 28.32 12.14
N PHE A 22 -1.17 29.24 11.80
CA PHE A 22 -1.11 30.01 10.56
C PHE A 22 0.06 31.00 10.56
N GLY A 23 0.32 31.67 11.68
CA GLY A 23 1.50 32.52 11.86
C GLY A 23 2.80 31.75 11.66
N ALA A 24 2.94 30.59 12.33
CA ALA A 24 4.10 29.73 12.17
C ALA A 24 4.30 29.28 10.72
N HIS A 25 3.22 28.85 10.05
CA HIS A 25 3.26 28.51 8.63
C HIS A 25 3.71 29.70 7.76
N TYR A 26 3.16 30.89 7.98
CA TYR A 26 3.52 32.10 7.23
C TYR A 26 5.00 32.46 7.41
N TYR A 27 5.47 32.43 8.66
CA TYR A 27 6.86 32.71 8.99
C TYR A 27 7.81 31.75 8.29
N LEU A 28 7.55 30.44 8.37
CA LEU A 28 8.37 29.41 7.73
C LEU A 28 8.40 29.56 6.20
N TYR A 29 7.26 29.91 5.59
CA TYR A 29 7.17 30.08 4.15
C TYR A 29 7.95 31.31 3.63
N GLN A 30 7.92 32.42 4.37
CA GLN A 30 8.47 33.70 3.92
C GLN A 30 9.90 33.97 4.46
N ARG A 31 10.50 33.01 5.19
CA ARG A 31 11.83 33.14 5.81
C ARG A 31 12.96 33.14 4.76
N ARG A 32 13.14 34.27 4.07
CA ARG A 32 14.34 34.54 3.24
C ARG A 32 15.39 35.40 3.97
N SER A 33 14.97 36.26 4.89
CA SER A 33 15.87 37.09 5.72
C SER A 33 15.16 37.53 7.01
N PHE A 34 15.91 37.70 8.10
CA PHE A 34 15.35 38.21 9.35
C PHE A 34 15.07 39.71 9.23
N SER A 35 13.81 40.08 9.06
CA SER A 35 13.35 41.46 8.94
C SER A 35 12.26 41.73 9.98
N THR A 36 12.27 42.90 10.60
CA THR A 36 11.20 43.36 11.50
C THR A 36 9.85 43.39 10.78
N ALA A 37 9.85 43.67 9.47
CA ALA A 37 8.64 43.61 8.64
C ALA A 37 8.05 42.20 8.57
N LEU A 38 8.91 41.16 8.54
CA LEU A 38 8.46 39.76 8.52
C LEU A 38 7.77 39.38 9.83
N LEU A 39 8.28 39.83 10.98
CA LEU A 39 7.65 39.60 12.28
C LEU A 39 6.27 40.26 12.36
N PHE A 40 6.16 41.50 11.89
CA PHE A 40 4.88 42.20 11.84
C PHE A 40 3.88 41.51 10.91
N GLN A 41 4.30 41.10 9.71
CA GLN A 41 3.47 40.35 8.77
C GLN A 41 3.02 39.00 9.33
N THR A 42 3.90 38.31 10.07
CA THR A 42 3.58 37.06 10.77
C THR A 42 2.52 37.29 11.84
N LEU A 43 2.65 38.36 12.63
CA LEU A 43 1.67 38.72 13.65
C LEU A 43 0.32 39.10 13.04
N CYS A 44 0.32 39.84 11.92
CA CYS A 44 -0.89 40.09 11.14
C CYS A 44 -1.53 38.80 10.61
N ALA A 45 -0.73 37.85 10.11
CA ALA A 45 -1.23 36.56 9.63
C ALA A 45 -1.86 35.72 10.75
N THR A 46 -1.31 35.78 11.97
CA THR A 46 -1.87 35.14 13.17
C THR A 46 -3.22 35.75 13.58
N VAL A 47 -3.31 37.08 13.63
CA VAL A 47 -4.53 37.78 14.07
C VAL A 47 -5.62 37.72 13.02
N PHE A 48 -5.27 37.87 11.74
CA PHE A 48 -6.21 37.87 10.61
C PHE A 48 -6.19 36.54 9.84
N TRP A 49 -6.02 35.42 10.54
CA TRP A 49 -5.88 34.10 9.92
C TRP A 49 -7.11 33.71 9.08
N VAL A 50 -8.32 34.15 9.46
CA VAL A 50 -9.56 33.88 8.70
C VAL A 50 -9.48 34.48 7.29
N LEU A 51 -9.05 35.74 7.18
CA LEU A 51 -8.88 36.42 5.88
C LEU A 51 -7.75 35.78 5.08
N TYR A 52 -6.66 35.39 5.74
CA TYR A 52 -5.53 34.70 5.11
C TYR A 52 -5.94 33.32 4.55
N ALA A 53 -6.68 32.53 5.33
CA ALA A 53 -7.20 31.24 4.94
C ALA A 53 -8.19 31.37 3.78
N ALA A 54 -9.13 32.33 3.88
CA ALA A 54 -10.08 32.62 2.80
C ALA A 54 -9.37 33.02 1.50
N LYS A 55 -8.35 33.88 1.58
CA LYS A 55 -7.52 34.25 0.41
C LYS A 55 -6.80 33.03 -0.18
N LYS A 56 -6.20 32.16 0.64
CA LYS A 56 -5.54 30.93 0.17
C LYS A 56 -6.51 29.98 -0.52
N ILE A 57 -7.70 29.78 0.05
CA ILE A 57 -8.76 28.96 -0.53
C ILE A 57 -9.21 29.56 -1.87
N TYR A 58 -9.44 30.87 -1.92
CA TYR A 58 -9.83 31.61 -3.12
C TYR A 58 -8.78 31.53 -4.24
N ILE A 59 -7.49 31.71 -3.91
CA ILE A 59 -6.40 31.56 -4.87
C ILE A 59 -6.34 30.12 -5.39
N ASN A 60 -6.45 29.11 -4.52
CA ASN A 60 -6.45 27.70 -4.92
C ASN A 60 -7.67 27.32 -5.80
N LEU A 61 -8.77 28.06 -5.68
CA LEU A 61 -9.97 27.89 -6.52
C LEU A 61 -9.81 28.53 -7.91
N LEU A 62 -9.07 29.64 -8.00
CA LEU A 62 -8.93 30.43 -9.24
C LEU A 62 -7.69 30.10 -10.06
N THR A 63 -6.65 29.54 -9.47
CA THR A 63 -5.52 29.02 -10.25
C THR A 63 -5.99 27.78 -11.02
N PRO A 64 -5.99 27.77 -12.36
CA PRO A 64 -6.20 26.55 -13.13
C PRO A 64 -5.07 25.60 -12.77
N LYS A 65 -5.45 24.51 -12.10
CA LYS A 65 -4.54 23.54 -11.54
C LYS A 65 -4.05 22.59 -12.64
N ASP A 66 -2.94 22.93 -13.29
CA ASP A 66 -2.16 21.94 -14.06
C ASP A 66 -1.71 20.76 -13.16
N THR A 67 -1.67 20.95 -11.84
CA THR A 67 -1.42 19.89 -10.85
C THR A 67 -2.67 19.16 -10.34
N ARG A 68 -3.91 19.58 -10.67
CA ARG A 68 -5.14 18.88 -10.23
C ARG A 68 -5.56 17.78 -11.18
N ASN A 69 -5.24 17.93 -12.47
CA ASN A 69 -5.57 16.89 -13.44
C ASN A 69 -4.83 15.58 -13.13
N GLN A 70 -3.63 15.67 -12.53
CA GLN A 70 -2.94 14.50 -11.98
C GLN A 70 -3.70 13.93 -10.77
N SER A 71 -4.05 14.75 -9.76
CA SER A 71 -4.78 14.28 -8.57
C SER A 71 -6.17 13.68 -8.82
N VAL A 72 -6.86 14.03 -9.91
CA VAL A 72 -8.19 13.48 -10.24
C VAL A 72 -8.07 12.16 -11.00
N LEU A 73 -7.03 12.01 -11.84
CA LEU A 73 -6.65 10.73 -12.44
C LEU A 73 -6.11 9.77 -11.37
N ASP A 74 -5.26 10.27 -10.47
CA ASP A 74 -4.74 9.54 -9.31
C ASP A 74 -5.88 9.10 -8.40
N SER A 75 -6.87 9.97 -8.12
CA SER A 75 -8.01 9.61 -7.25
C SER A 75 -8.91 8.51 -7.83
N SER A 76 -9.11 8.45 -9.16
CA SER A 76 -9.91 7.37 -9.76
C SER A 76 -9.18 6.03 -9.77
N ALA A 77 -7.87 6.04 -10.02
CA ALA A 77 -7.04 4.84 -9.97
C ALA A 77 -6.87 4.35 -8.51
N GLU A 78 -6.68 5.27 -7.57
CA GLU A 78 -6.60 4.98 -6.13
C GLU A 78 -7.92 4.38 -5.60
N ILE A 79 -9.08 4.88 -6.02
CA ILE A 79 -10.37 4.30 -5.64
C ILE A 79 -10.49 2.85 -6.12
N GLY A 80 -10.05 2.55 -7.35
CA GLY A 80 -10.08 1.19 -7.90
C GLY A 80 -9.10 0.24 -7.20
N ILE A 81 -7.92 0.74 -6.82
CA ILE A 81 -6.94 -0.05 -6.06
C ILE A 81 -7.46 -0.37 -4.66
N GLU A 82 -8.06 0.61 -4.00
CA GLU A 82 -8.61 0.45 -2.67
C GLU A 82 -9.81 -0.51 -2.65
N SER A 83 -10.67 -0.51 -3.69
CA SER A 83 -11.75 -1.49 -3.80
C SER A 83 -11.20 -2.91 -3.97
N VAL A 84 -10.26 -3.13 -4.91
CA VAL A 84 -9.68 -4.46 -5.14
C VAL A 84 -8.89 -4.95 -3.92
N LYS A 85 -8.23 -4.05 -3.20
CA LYS A 85 -7.57 -4.40 -1.93
C LYS A 85 -8.56 -4.91 -0.89
N ARG A 86 -9.74 -4.29 -0.74
CA ARG A 86 -10.78 -4.76 0.19
C ARG A 86 -11.36 -6.10 -0.23
N ASP A 87 -11.57 -6.29 -1.53
CA ASP A 87 -12.05 -7.56 -2.07
C ASP A 87 -11.02 -8.67 -1.77
N LEU A 88 -9.74 -8.40 -2.03
CA LEU A 88 -8.64 -9.31 -1.73
C LEU A 88 -8.53 -9.66 -0.23
N GLN A 89 -8.69 -8.67 0.66
CA GLN A 89 -8.71 -8.90 2.10
C GLN A 89 -9.89 -9.78 2.52
N THR A 90 -11.06 -9.55 1.94
CA THR A 90 -12.27 -10.34 2.21
C THR A 90 -12.09 -11.77 1.73
N SER A 91 -11.56 -11.96 0.52
CA SER A 91 -11.22 -13.25 -0.06
C SER A 91 -10.18 -13.99 0.81
N PHE A 92 -9.15 -13.30 1.31
CA PHE A 92 -8.18 -13.89 2.23
C PHE A 92 -8.81 -14.36 3.55
N ILE A 93 -9.70 -13.57 4.15
CA ILE A 93 -10.41 -13.96 5.37
C ILE A 93 -11.28 -15.20 5.12
N ASN A 94 -11.96 -15.26 3.96
CA ASN A 94 -12.80 -16.39 3.58
C ASN A 94 -12.00 -17.70 3.42
N LEU A 95 -10.72 -17.63 3.02
CA LEU A 95 -9.85 -18.81 2.97
C LEU A 95 -9.65 -19.48 4.34
N SER A 96 -9.90 -18.77 5.44
CA SER A 96 -9.81 -19.30 6.82
C SER A 96 -8.51 -20.04 7.07
N ILE A 97 -7.38 -19.40 6.73
CA ILE A 97 -6.04 -19.96 6.91
C ILE A 97 -5.70 -19.91 8.40
N ASN A 98 -5.67 -21.08 9.04
CA ASN A 98 -5.25 -21.23 10.43
C ASN A 98 -3.77 -21.63 10.47
N ASP A 99 -2.90 -20.73 10.00
CA ASP A 99 -1.45 -20.91 10.04
C ASP A 99 -0.84 -19.78 10.87
N ASP A 100 -0.15 -20.13 11.97
CA ASP A 100 0.49 -19.15 12.86
C ASP A 100 1.57 -18.32 12.14
N SER A 101 2.14 -18.85 11.05
CA SER A 101 3.15 -18.15 10.25
C SER A 101 2.55 -17.11 9.29
N LEU A 102 1.25 -17.22 8.99
CA LEU A 102 0.54 -16.49 7.94
C LEU A 102 -0.67 -15.74 8.51
N SER A 103 -0.38 -14.74 9.34
CA SER A 103 -1.41 -13.88 9.92
C SER A 103 -1.99 -12.90 8.89
N TYR A 104 -3.28 -12.56 9.08
CA TYR A 104 -3.94 -11.50 8.31
C TYR A 104 -3.15 -10.19 8.29
N PHE A 105 -2.56 -9.81 9.43
CA PHE A 105 -1.78 -8.58 9.55
C PHE A 105 -0.54 -8.60 8.67
N ARG A 106 0.18 -9.73 8.65
CA ARG A 106 1.38 -9.89 7.82
C ARG A 106 1.04 -9.87 6.33
N PHE A 107 -0.04 -10.54 5.95
CA PHE A 107 -0.55 -10.50 4.58
C PHE A 107 -0.92 -9.07 4.18
N ASN A 108 -1.71 -8.36 5.01
CA ASN A 108 -2.12 -7.00 4.71
C ASN A 108 -0.94 -6.04 4.60
N GLU A 109 0.02 -6.11 5.52
CA GLU A 109 1.22 -5.28 5.48
C GLU A 109 2.05 -5.53 4.21
N THR A 110 2.15 -6.80 3.77
CA THR A 110 2.85 -7.17 2.54
C THR A 110 2.15 -6.59 1.31
N VAL A 111 0.82 -6.71 1.24
CA VAL A 111 0.01 -6.14 0.14
C VAL A 111 0.11 -4.62 0.12
N GLU A 112 -0.09 -3.95 1.26
CA GLU A 112 -0.03 -2.48 1.35
C GLU A 112 1.33 -1.92 0.94
N ARG A 113 2.41 -2.56 1.42
CA ARG A 113 3.77 -2.17 1.09
C ARG A 113 4.06 -2.38 -0.40
N TYR A 114 3.66 -3.51 -0.97
CA TYR A 114 3.82 -3.77 -2.40
C TYR A 114 3.04 -2.76 -3.26
N VAL A 115 1.77 -2.50 -2.94
CA VAL A 115 0.92 -1.54 -3.65
C VAL A 115 1.50 -0.13 -3.56
N GLY A 116 1.85 0.32 -2.34
CA GLY A 116 2.39 1.66 -2.10
C GLY A 116 3.72 1.89 -2.84
N LEU A 117 4.62 0.91 -2.83
CA LEU A 117 5.89 0.98 -3.56
C LEU A 117 5.68 0.96 -5.08
N SER A 118 4.75 0.16 -5.58
CA SER A 118 4.44 0.07 -7.00
C SER A 118 3.83 1.37 -7.52
N LEU A 119 2.93 1.99 -6.78
CA LEU A 119 2.36 3.30 -7.12
C LEU A 119 3.40 4.42 -7.04
N ALA A 120 4.22 4.44 -5.99
CA ALA A 120 5.30 5.40 -5.88
C ALA A 120 6.27 5.30 -7.07
N LEU A 121 6.56 4.07 -7.53
CA LEU A 121 7.44 3.86 -8.67
C LEU A 121 6.78 4.31 -9.98
N GLN A 122 5.49 3.99 -10.21
CA GLN A 122 4.75 4.44 -11.39
C GLN A 122 4.67 5.97 -11.50
N ASN A 123 4.52 6.65 -10.37
CA ASN A 123 4.44 8.11 -10.31
C ASN A 123 5.80 8.81 -10.35
N SER A 124 6.89 8.04 -10.31
CA SER A 124 8.26 8.55 -10.35
C SER A 124 8.96 8.18 -11.66
N THR A 125 9.80 9.06 -12.19
CA THR A 125 10.65 8.74 -13.34
C THR A 125 12.08 9.13 -13.03
N ILE A 126 13.06 8.30 -13.42
CA ILE A 126 14.47 8.52 -13.06
C ILE A 126 15.04 9.85 -13.59
N GLU A 127 14.51 10.33 -14.71
CA GLU A 127 14.88 11.61 -15.32
C GLU A 127 13.92 12.76 -14.96
N ALA A 128 13.01 12.56 -13.99
CA ALA A 128 12.19 13.65 -13.48
C ALA A 128 13.07 14.73 -12.85
N LYS A 129 12.53 15.95 -12.82
CA LYS A 129 13.14 17.02 -12.04
C LYS A 129 13.05 16.68 -10.55
N PRO A 130 14.11 16.94 -9.77
CA PRO A 130 14.06 16.73 -8.33
C PRO A 130 12.94 17.57 -7.71
N THR A 131 12.29 17.00 -6.71
CA THR A 131 11.22 17.69 -5.99
C THR A 131 11.79 18.87 -5.21
N ALA A 132 10.93 19.86 -4.90
CA ALA A 132 11.34 20.99 -4.07
C ALA A 132 11.91 20.53 -2.73
N SER A 133 11.34 19.48 -2.14
CA SER A 133 11.82 18.88 -0.89
C SER A 133 13.22 18.27 -1.02
N GLU A 134 13.54 17.60 -2.13
CA GLU A 134 14.88 17.04 -2.37
C GLU A 134 15.94 18.13 -2.56
N THR A 135 15.57 19.26 -3.15
CA THR A 135 16.48 20.40 -3.33
C THR A 135 16.64 21.26 -2.06
N GLU A 136 15.68 21.20 -1.15
CA GLU A 136 15.62 22.06 0.04
C GLU A 136 16.78 21.79 1.00
N THR A 137 17.18 20.53 1.17
CA THR A 137 18.32 20.16 2.02
C THR A 137 19.62 20.80 1.54
N PHE A 138 19.85 20.84 0.22
CA PHE A 138 21.02 21.49 -0.36
C PHE A 138 20.93 23.02 -0.29
N ARG A 139 19.72 23.56 -0.45
CA ARG A 139 19.47 25.00 -0.25
C ARG A 139 19.81 25.47 1.15
N ILE A 140 19.39 24.72 2.18
CA ILE A 140 19.69 25.02 3.59
C ILE A 140 21.19 24.89 3.88
N SER A 141 21.87 23.99 3.19
CA SER A 141 23.31 23.76 3.35
C SER A 141 24.19 24.82 2.68
N GLY A 142 23.60 25.83 2.02
CA GLY A 142 24.32 26.97 1.46
C GLY A 142 24.99 26.72 0.10
N PHE A 143 24.59 25.67 -0.63
CA PHE A 143 25.11 25.39 -1.98
C PHE A 143 24.70 26.46 -2.99
N ASP A 144 25.52 26.67 -4.01
CA ASP A 144 25.18 27.55 -5.12
C ASP A 144 24.05 26.97 -5.97
N LYS A 145 23.30 27.84 -6.67
CA LYS A 145 22.10 27.44 -7.43
C LYS A 145 22.37 26.30 -8.44
N HIS A 146 23.52 26.32 -9.11
CA HIS A 146 23.92 25.28 -10.05
C HIS A 146 24.26 23.95 -9.36
N GLU A 147 24.88 24.02 -8.18
CA GLU A 147 25.21 22.86 -7.37
C GLU A 147 23.96 22.21 -6.77
N ILE A 148 22.97 23.01 -6.35
CA ILE A 148 21.67 22.53 -5.86
C ILE A 148 20.97 21.69 -6.92
N GLU A 149 20.96 22.14 -8.18
CA GLU A 149 20.30 21.40 -9.27
C GLU A 149 20.99 20.06 -9.53
N THR A 150 22.33 20.06 -9.57
CA THR A 150 23.12 18.85 -9.80
C THR A 150 22.97 17.87 -8.64
N ALA A 151 23.11 18.34 -7.40
CA ALA A 151 22.97 17.54 -6.19
C ALA A 151 21.53 17.00 -6.04
N GLY A 152 20.53 17.81 -6.35
CA GLY A 152 19.12 17.40 -6.37
C GLY A 152 18.87 16.26 -7.35
N ARG A 153 19.38 16.35 -8.59
CA ARG A 153 19.28 15.27 -9.58
C ARG A 153 19.98 13.99 -9.12
N CYS A 154 21.17 14.10 -8.51
CA CYS A 154 21.88 12.94 -7.96
C CYS A 154 21.09 12.27 -6.83
N LEU A 155 20.54 13.06 -5.91
CA LEU A 155 19.70 12.56 -4.82
C LEU A 155 18.44 11.89 -5.36
N HIS A 156 17.77 12.52 -6.33
CA HIS A 156 16.57 11.97 -6.97
C HIS A 156 16.84 10.61 -7.62
N ARG A 157 17.91 10.50 -8.42
CA ARG A 157 18.31 9.23 -9.03
C ARG A 157 18.61 8.15 -7.98
N LYS A 158 19.32 8.51 -6.91
CA LYS A 158 19.60 7.59 -5.80
C LYS A 158 18.31 7.11 -5.12
N ASN A 159 17.38 8.03 -4.85
CA ASN A 159 16.09 7.72 -4.23
C ASN A 159 15.24 6.82 -5.14
N PHE A 160 15.21 7.10 -6.44
CA PHE A 160 14.52 6.28 -7.43
C PHE A 160 15.07 4.84 -7.46
N LEU A 161 16.40 4.68 -7.51
CA LEU A 161 17.03 3.34 -7.47
C LEU A 161 16.73 2.61 -6.16
N LYS A 162 16.74 3.32 -5.04
CA LYS A 162 16.36 2.76 -3.73
C LYS A 162 14.90 2.31 -3.72
N LEU A 163 14.00 3.12 -4.27
CA LEU A 163 12.59 2.80 -4.39
C LEU A 163 12.38 1.56 -5.26
N GLN A 164 13.07 1.47 -6.40
CA GLN A 164 13.04 0.30 -7.29
C GLN A 164 13.53 -0.96 -6.58
N ALA A 165 14.62 -0.87 -5.81
CA ALA A 165 15.12 -2.00 -5.03
C ALA A 165 14.10 -2.47 -3.99
N HIS A 166 13.51 -1.55 -3.22
CA HIS A 166 12.45 -1.89 -2.25
C HIS A 166 11.23 -2.52 -2.92
N GLN A 167 10.82 -2.02 -4.08
CA GLN A 167 9.72 -2.58 -4.85
C GLN A 167 10.04 -4.02 -5.30
N ALA A 168 11.27 -4.29 -5.75
CA ALA A 168 11.71 -5.64 -6.10
C ALA A 168 11.70 -6.59 -4.90
N PHE A 169 12.11 -6.14 -3.71
CA PHE A 169 12.00 -6.94 -2.49
C PHE A 169 10.53 -7.22 -2.13
N ALA A 170 9.65 -6.23 -2.22
CA ALA A 170 8.22 -6.41 -1.95
C ALA A 170 7.55 -7.37 -2.95
N ARG A 171 8.00 -7.40 -4.22
CA ARG A 171 7.57 -8.40 -5.22
C ARG A 171 7.92 -9.82 -4.81
N GLN A 172 9.11 -10.02 -4.28
CA GLN A 172 9.54 -11.32 -3.81
C GLN A 172 8.72 -11.74 -2.58
N GLU A 173 8.56 -10.85 -1.62
CA GLU A 173 7.81 -11.11 -0.39
C GLU A 173 6.33 -11.45 -0.65
N ILE A 174 5.68 -10.75 -1.60
CA ILE A 174 4.30 -11.08 -1.96
C ILE A 174 4.21 -12.45 -2.65
N ALA A 175 5.17 -12.80 -3.50
CA ALA A 175 5.23 -14.12 -4.14
C ALA A 175 5.42 -15.24 -3.12
N GLU A 176 6.37 -15.09 -2.19
CA GLU A 176 6.61 -16.03 -1.08
C GLU A 176 5.39 -16.17 -0.18
N THR A 177 4.67 -15.07 0.07
CA THR A 177 3.42 -15.10 0.85
C THR A 177 2.33 -15.90 0.13
N ILE A 178 2.19 -15.74 -1.19
CA ILE A 178 1.22 -16.49 -1.99
C ILE A 178 1.58 -17.98 -2.06
N GLU A 179 2.86 -18.31 -2.21
CA GLU A 179 3.35 -19.70 -2.15
C GLU A 179 3.01 -20.33 -0.80
N SER A 180 3.30 -19.61 0.30
CA SER A 180 2.97 -20.06 1.65
C SER A 180 1.46 -20.28 1.83
N ILE A 181 0.61 -19.38 1.33
CA ILE A 181 -0.85 -19.56 1.35
C ILE A 181 -1.25 -20.85 0.62
N ALA A 182 -0.71 -21.07 -0.57
CA ALA A 182 -1.02 -22.24 -1.36
C ALA A 182 -0.58 -23.55 -0.67
N ASP A 183 0.59 -23.54 -0.03
CA ASP A 183 1.10 -24.68 0.73
C ASP A 183 0.27 -24.95 1.99
N SER A 184 -0.15 -23.91 2.72
CA SER A 184 -1.07 -24.06 3.87
C SER A 184 -2.40 -24.67 3.42
N LEU A 185 -2.95 -24.27 2.27
CA LEU A 185 -4.16 -24.87 1.70
C LEU A 185 -3.95 -26.34 1.30
N LYS A 186 -2.83 -26.68 0.64
CA LYS A 186 -2.46 -28.08 0.32
C LYS A 186 -2.36 -28.95 1.58
N SER A 187 -1.74 -28.42 2.64
CA SER A 187 -1.54 -29.17 3.89
C SER A 187 -2.87 -29.49 4.59
N ARG A 188 -3.82 -28.54 4.56
CA ARG A 188 -5.18 -28.71 5.07
C ARG A 188 -5.92 -29.82 4.31
N GLU A 189 -5.76 -29.87 2.99
CA GLU A 189 -6.34 -30.90 2.13
C GLU A 189 -5.74 -32.29 2.32
N SER A 190 -4.49 -32.41 2.75
CA SER A 190 -3.93 -33.72 3.09
C SER A 190 -4.59 -34.33 4.34
N SER A 191 -5.25 -33.51 5.16
CA SER A 191 -5.90 -33.93 6.42
C SER A 191 -7.38 -34.34 6.23
N TYR A 192 -8.05 -33.85 5.18
CA TYR A 192 -9.44 -34.17 4.85
C TYR A 192 -9.53 -34.86 3.48
N ALA A 193 -10.36 -35.90 3.33
CA ALA A 193 -10.32 -36.84 2.21
C ALA A 193 -10.65 -36.29 0.79
N ALA A 194 -10.70 -34.98 0.55
CA ALA A 194 -10.89 -34.40 -0.78
C ALA A 194 -10.06 -33.12 -0.97
N PRO A 195 -9.24 -33.03 -2.03
CA PRO A 195 -8.57 -31.79 -2.42
C PRO A 195 -9.61 -30.84 -3.02
N ASN A 196 -9.70 -29.61 -2.51
CA ASN A 196 -10.56 -28.58 -3.10
C ASN A 196 -9.75 -27.29 -3.30
N LEU A 197 -8.61 -27.42 -3.97
CA LEU A 197 -7.87 -26.33 -4.63
C LEU A 197 -8.70 -25.71 -5.77
N ASP A 198 -9.89 -26.25 -6.06
CA ASP A 198 -10.93 -25.64 -6.91
C ASP A 198 -12.08 -25.01 -6.08
N SER A 199 -11.84 -24.74 -4.80
CA SER A 199 -12.79 -24.01 -3.97
C SER A 199 -13.11 -22.65 -4.60
N ARG A 200 -14.35 -22.21 -4.41
CA ARG A 200 -14.81 -20.94 -4.95
C ARG A 200 -13.99 -19.78 -4.36
N GLU A 201 -13.68 -19.89 -3.08
CA GLU A 201 -12.92 -18.93 -2.28
C GLU A 201 -11.49 -18.75 -2.81
N TRP A 202 -10.83 -19.85 -3.21
CA TRP A 202 -9.50 -19.78 -3.81
C TRP A 202 -9.52 -19.11 -5.19
N ARG A 203 -10.51 -19.38 -6.02
CA ARG A 203 -10.66 -18.72 -7.33
C ARG A 203 -10.95 -17.22 -7.20
N GLU A 204 -11.78 -16.84 -6.23
CA GLU A 204 -12.05 -15.43 -5.91
C GLU A 204 -10.75 -14.73 -5.46
N PHE A 205 -9.99 -15.35 -4.55
CA PHE A 205 -8.68 -14.82 -4.14
C PHE A 205 -7.69 -14.67 -5.30
N GLN A 206 -7.58 -15.68 -6.17
CA GLN A 206 -6.72 -15.62 -7.36
C GLN A 206 -7.13 -14.48 -8.30
N HIS A 207 -8.44 -14.34 -8.54
CA HIS A 207 -8.99 -13.30 -9.41
C HIS A 207 -8.66 -11.91 -8.87
N ASP A 208 -8.91 -11.66 -7.59
CA ASP A 208 -8.67 -10.36 -6.96
C ASP A 208 -7.18 -10.00 -6.99
N LEU A 209 -6.31 -10.97 -6.74
CA LEU A 209 -4.87 -10.78 -6.74
C LEU A 209 -4.31 -10.52 -8.16
N LEU A 210 -4.83 -11.22 -9.17
CA LEU A 210 -4.46 -10.96 -10.57
C LEU A 210 -5.01 -9.63 -11.07
N SER A 211 -6.21 -9.25 -10.64
CA SER A 211 -6.82 -7.94 -10.89
C SER A 211 -5.95 -6.82 -10.31
N LEU A 212 -5.46 -6.98 -9.08
CA LEU A 212 -4.56 -6.03 -8.44
C LEU A 212 -3.28 -5.83 -9.27
N PHE A 213 -2.64 -6.90 -9.74
CA PHE A 213 -1.43 -6.78 -10.56
C PHE A 213 -1.68 -6.18 -11.94
N GLU A 214 -2.87 -6.39 -12.49
CA GLU A 214 -3.28 -5.77 -13.75
C GLU A 214 -3.46 -4.26 -13.62
N ILE A 215 -4.13 -3.81 -12.55
CA ILE A 215 -4.27 -2.38 -12.25
C ILE A 215 -2.89 -1.74 -12.02
N LEU A 216 -2.00 -2.44 -11.33
CA LEU A 216 -0.61 -2.00 -11.12
C LEU A 216 0.29 -2.17 -12.35
N SER A 217 -0.25 -2.63 -13.50
CA SER A 217 0.51 -2.85 -14.74
C SER A 217 1.78 -3.71 -14.55
N ASP A 218 1.81 -4.56 -13.52
CA ASP A 218 2.98 -5.36 -13.17
C ASP A 218 2.92 -6.74 -13.84
N LYS A 219 3.29 -6.75 -15.12
CA LYS A 219 3.30 -7.98 -15.94
C LYS A 219 4.23 -9.06 -15.39
N GLN A 220 5.35 -8.66 -14.78
CA GLN A 220 6.33 -9.61 -14.26
C GLN A 220 5.75 -10.35 -13.06
N THR A 221 5.26 -9.63 -12.06
CA THR A 221 4.65 -10.24 -10.87
C THR A 221 3.41 -11.05 -11.22
N LYS A 222 2.55 -10.52 -12.12
CA LYS A 222 1.39 -11.27 -12.65
C LYS A 222 1.83 -12.62 -13.23
N SER A 223 2.84 -12.63 -14.10
CA SER A 223 3.32 -13.87 -14.73
C SER A 223 3.94 -14.86 -13.74
N SER A 224 4.69 -14.38 -12.75
CA SER A 224 5.29 -15.23 -11.71
C SER A 224 4.21 -15.88 -10.85
N VAL A 225 3.20 -15.10 -10.44
CA VAL A 225 2.11 -15.60 -9.61
C VAL A 225 1.18 -16.54 -10.38
N THR A 226 0.90 -16.27 -11.66
CA THR A 226 0.16 -17.23 -12.51
C THR A 226 0.87 -18.57 -12.58
N ARG A 227 2.21 -18.59 -12.68
CA ARG A 227 2.99 -19.85 -12.65
C ARG A 227 2.86 -20.59 -11.32
N ILE A 228 2.84 -19.87 -10.20
CA ILE A 228 2.61 -20.48 -8.87
C ILE A 228 1.24 -21.18 -8.87
N PHE A 229 0.19 -20.49 -9.35
CA PHE A 229 -1.15 -21.08 -9.45
C PHE A 229 -1.22 -22.28 -10.39
N ASP A 230 -0.59 -22.22 -11.56
CA ASP A 230 -0.57 -23.32 -12.53
C ASP A 230 0.18 -24.55 -12.00
N ASN A 231 1.30 -24.35 -11.30
CA ASN A 231 2.06 -25.43 -10.68
C ASN A 231 1.24 -26.12 -9.58
N ASN A 232 0.58 -25.33 -8.72
CA ASN A 232 -0.28 -25.86 -7.67
C ASN A 232 -1.45 -26.69 -8.23
N LYS A 233 -2.02 -26.27 -9.35
CA LYS A 233 -3.08 -27.02 -10.05
C LYS A 233 -2.56 -28.37 -10.57
N LYS A 234 -1.41 -28.40 -11.22
CA LYS A 234 -0.79 -29.64 -11.73
C LYS A 234 -0.44 -30.61 -10.61
N ASP A 235 0.09 -30.11 -9.49
CA ASP A 235 0.40 -30.93 -8.32
C ASP A 235 -0.86 -31.61 -7.76
N ALA A 236 -1.97 -30.87 -7.69
CA ALA A 236 -3.25 -31.41 -7.23
C ALA A 236 -3.78 -32.51 -8.17
N GLU A 237 -3.73 -32.28 -9.49
CA GLU A 237 -4.15 -33.26 -10.51
C GLU A 237 -3.32 -34.56 -10.44
N ASN A 238 -1.99 -34.44 -10.28
CA ASN A 238 -1.09 -35.58 -10.12
C ASN A 238 -1.34 -36.36 -8.84
N ALA A 239 -1.66 -35.69 -7.73
CA ALA A 239 -1.99 -36.33 -6.46
C ALA A 239 -3.28 -37.17 -6.54
N VAL A 240 -4.29 -36.68 -7.29
CA VAL A 240 -5.53 -37.43 -7.54
C VAL A 240 -5.28 -38.64 -8.43
N ALA A 241 -4.50 -38.50 -9.51
CA ALA A 241 -4.15 -39.60 -10.42
C ALA A 241 -3.38 -40.73 -9.72
N ASN A 242 -2.49 -40.40 -8.76
CA ASN A 242 -1.76 -41.42 -8.00
C ASN A 242 -2.64 -42.16 -6.98
N LYS A 243 -3.68 -41.52 -6.43
CA LYS A 243 -4.64 -42.19 -5.52
C LYS A 243 -5.54 -43.19 -6.25
N SER A 244 -5.94 -42.91 -7.49
CA SER A 244 -6.77 -43.83 -8.28
C SER A 244 -6.01 -45.05 -8.80
N PHE A 245 -4.68 -45.03 -8.76
CA PHE A 245 -3.81 -46.12 -9.22
C PHE A 245 -3.33 -47.06 -8.09
N GLN A 246 -3.77 -46.93 -6.84
CA GLN A 246 -3.51 -47.99 -5.85
C GLN A 246 -4.43 -49.19 -6.13
N PRO A 247 -3.91 -50.30 -6.71
CA PRO A 247 -4.73 -51.47 -6.94
C PRO A 247 -5.16 -52.00 -5.57
N ASN A 248 -6.46 -52.23 -5.39
CA ASN A 248 -7.08 -52.84 -4.21
C ASN A 248 -6.18 -53.94 -3.64
N ALA A 249 -5.39 -53.61 -2.62
CA ALA A 249 -4.58 -54.59 -1.92
C ALA A 249 -5.56 -55.58 -1.31
N GLN A 250 -5.55 -56.81 -1.83
CA GLN A 250 -6.42 -57.91 -1.44
C GLN A 250 -6.51 -58.00 0.08
N LYS A 251 -7.74 -57.85 0.60
CA LYS A 251 -8.08 -58.17 1.99
C LYS A 251 -7.46 -59.54 2.34
N PRO A 252 -6.63 -59.66 3.39
CA PRO A 252 -6.20 -60.97 3.85
C PRO A 252 -7.44 -61.75 4.26
N SER A 253 -7.66 -62.88 3.58
CA SER A 253 -8.69 -63.85 3.89
C SER A 253 -8.46 -64.37 5.31
N VAL A 254 -9.31 -63.94 6.25
CA VAL A 254 -9.35 -64.48 7.62
C VAL A 254 -9.88 -65.91 7.51
N ARG A 255 -8.98 -66.88 7.52
CA ARG A 255 -9.31 -68.30 7.59
C ARG A 255 -9.68 -68.62 9.03
N ALA A 256 -10.96 -68.88 9.27
CA ALA A 256 -11.48 -69.37 10.54
C ALA A 256 -10.83 -70.72 10.89
N ASN A 257 -10.21 -70.80 12.07
CA ASN A 257 -9.92 -72.08 12.72
C ASN A 257 -10.86 -72.22 13.91
N ALA A 258 -11.95 -72.95 13.69
CA ALA A 258 -12.67 -73.63 14.75
C ALA A 258 -11.85 -74.89 15.10
N VAL A 259 -11.32 -74.96 16.32
CA VAL A 259 -10.84 -76.21 16.93
C VAL A 259 -11.56 -76.33 18.25
N GLY A 260 -12.49 -77.28 18.30
CA GLY A 260 -13.10 -77.72 19.54
C GLY A 260 -12.16 -78.63 20.32
N GLN A 261 -12.29 -78.58 21.64
CA GLN A 261 -12.23 -79.70 22.58
C GLN A 261 -12.94 -79.27 23.86
#